data_AF-A0A9E3AT60-F1
#
_entry.id   AF-A0A9E3AT60-F1
#
_cell.length_a   1.000
_cell.length_b   1.000
_cell.length_c   1.000
_cell.angle_alpha   90.00
_cell.angle_beta   90.00
_cell.angle_gamma   90.00
#
_symmetry.space_group_name_H-M   'P 1'
#
loop_
_entity.id
_entity.type
_entity.pdbx_description
1 polymer ?
#
loop_
_entity_poly.entity_id
_entity_poly.type
_entity_poly.pdbx_seq_one_letter_code
_entity_poly.pdbx_strand_id
1 'polypeptide(L)'
;SYNSSTGVLQVSNGSQTADLAFQTSTLGGTSFQATSDGASGTFITTSGTAPPPAPVVSSITTSGAGITNGTGDLNAGKVVTLTVNFSEAVNLTGTPTPTLSLNDGGSASFTGGSGTSALTFTYMVAAGQNTSDLTVSSLNVPAGASIQDAALNNADVSGATNYNPAGILQIDTTAPTIAINSIATNNIVTKSNAASGFAIGGTTVGAENGQTVTVAILNSANAVVDSFSTTDQSNAWSVNVTSAQATALNDGSYTVTANVSDLAGNPATQATKALTVDEEKTPEPPILTIANTSLNVNAGGSVALGITATPVDPDDRVSVKITGLPSYETITAPAGDTVSRQFNALALSYTYTITEGASSAGTPLTGLTLTSHYAGTGHPVANLSVTASNVTSGETATSAVKTMKVTDPPTATSASPTPTQLVSVLDQFIAAGFHSQGNAAGNLVLSSLTTNLGQDLGSLSLPHH
;
A
#
# COMPACT_ATOMS: atom_id res chain seq x y z
N SER A 1 26.33 23.84 -83.62
CA SER A 1 27.10 22.65 -84.00
C SER A 1 28.57 22.94 -83.79
N TYR A 2 29.28 22.20 -82.93
CA TYR A 2 30.70 22.44 -82.65
C TYR A 2 31.56 21.44 -83.42
N ASN A 3 32.52 21.94 -84.22
CA ASN A 3 33.50 21.11 -84.91
C ASN A 3 34.80 21.08 -84.09
N SER A 4 35.09 19.94 -83.46
CA SER A 4 36.26 19.78 -82.59
C SER A 4 37.60 19.76 -83.34
N SER A 5 37.61 19.48 -84.65
CA SER A 5 38.84 19.51 -85.46
C SER A 5 39.22 20.91 -85.93
N THR A 6 38.25 21.82 -86.06
CA THR A 6 38.50 23.22 -86.47
C THR A 6 38.35 24.22 -85.33
N GLY A 7 37.81 23.81 -84.18
CA GLY A 7 37.54 24.69 -83.04
C GLY A 7 36.45 25.73 -83.32
N VAL A 8 35.63 25.53 -84.36
CA VAL A 8 34.58 26.48 -84.74
C VAL A 8 33.24 26.04 -84.18
N LEU A 9 32.55 26.95 -83.48
CA LEU A 9 31.16 26.78 -83.09
C LEU A 9 30.26 27.42 -84.14
N GLN A 10 29.52 26.61 -84.88
CA GLN A 10 28.49 27.09 -85.79
C GLN A 10 27.17 27.31 -85.06
N VAL A 11 26.62 28.51 -85.17
CA VAL A 11 25.31 28.87 -84.62
C VAL A 11 24.39 29.21 -85.79
N SER A 12 23.19 28.63 -85.82
CA SER A 12 22.20 28.88 -86.88
C SER A 12 20.81 28.99 -86.30
N ASN A 13 20.00 29.88 -86.87
CA ASN A 13 18.58 30.03 -86.57
C ASN A 13 17.67 29.48 -87.70
N GLY A 14 18.22 28.67 -88.60
CA GLY A 14 17.51 28.05 -89.72
C GLY A 14 17.40 28.90 -90.99
N SER A 15 17.70 30.21 -90.95
CA SER A 15 17.76 31.08 -92.14
C SER A 15 19.14 31.71 -92.35
N GLN A 16 19.96 31.77 -91.30
CA GLN A 16 21.33 32.28 -91.33
C GLN A 16 22.24 31.36 -90.52
N THR A 17 23.51 31.29 -90.94
CA THR A 17 24.55 30.50 -90.27
C THR A 17 25.70 31.45 -89.95
N ALA A 18 26.15 31.45 -88.70
CA ALA A 18 27.30 32.21 -88.24
C ALA A 18 28.36 31.26 -87.68
N ASP A 19 29.60 31.47 -88.12
CA ASP A 19 30.76 30.71 -87.65
C ASP A 19 31.45 31.51 -86.53
N LEU A 20 31.42 31.00 -85.30
CA LEU A 20 32.23 31.51 -84.21
C LEU A 20 33.57 30.76 -84.22
N ALA A 21 34.58 31.38 -84.82
CA ALA A 21 35.96 30.93 -84.72
C ALA A 21 36.57 31.48 -83.42
N PHE A 22 36.90 30.61 -82.47
CA PHE A 22 37.68 30.99 -81.30
C PHE A 22 39.15 31.16 -81.73
N GLN A 23 39.51 32.32 -82.29
CA GLN A 23 40.92 32.67 -82.36
C GLN A 23 41.43 32.79 -80.92
N THR A 24 42.52 32.09 -80.60
CA THR A 24 43.14 32.09 -79.28
C THR A 24 43.47 33.53 -78.88
N SER A 25 42.57 34.18 -78.14
CA SER A 25 42.86 35.44 -77.48
C SER A 25 44.00 35.18 -76.51
N THR A 26 45.01 36.04 -76.50
CA THR A 26 45.94 36.14 -75.38
C THR A 26 45.13 36.11 -74.07
N LEU A 27 45.47 35.19 -73.17
CA LEU A 27 44.83 35.02 -71.87
C LEU A 27 44.73 36.38 -71.17
N GLY A 28 43.52 36.94 -71.07
CA GLY A 28 43.25 38.19 -70.36
C GLY A 28 42.30 39.21 -71.03
N GLY A 29 41.85 39.01 -72.27
CA GLY A 29 40.88 39.90 -72.92
C GLY A 29 39.42 39.44 -72.80
N THR A 30 38.46 40.37 -72.60
CA THR A 30 37.00 40.09 -72.48
C THR A 30 36.23 40.22 -73.80
N SER A 31 36.90 40.09 -74.95
CA SER A 31 36.27 40.23 -76.28
C SER A 31 36.77 39.18 -77.27
N PHE A 32 35.89 38.76 -78.18
CA PHE A 32 36.25 37.99 -79.38
C PHE A 32 35.72 38.71 -80.62
N GLN A 33 36.36 38.51 -81.78
CA GLN A 33 35.82 38.95 -83.07
C GLN A 33 35.16 37.77 -83.80
N ALA A 34 33.89 37.94 -84.19
CA ALA A 34 33.23 37.02 -85.12
C ALA A 34 33.67 37.37 -86.55
N THR A 35 34.49 36.53 -87.16
CA THR A 35 34.95 36.74 -88.54
C THR A 35 33.91 36.21 -89.54
N SER A 36 32.79 36.92 -89.71
CA SER A 36 32.02 36.84 -90.98
C SER A 36 31.12 38.03 -91.29
N ASP A 37 30.81 38.92 -90.35
CA ASP A 37 29.98 40.13 -90.63
C ASP A 37 30.56 41.46 -90.07
N GLY A 38 31.71 41.43 -89.39
CA GLY A 38 32.31 42.62 -88.79
C GLY A 38 31.60 43.13 -87.54
N ALA A 39 30.67 42.36 -86.96
CA ALA A 39 30.04 42.68 -85.70
C ALA A 39 30.96 42.33 -84.51
N SER A 40 31.29 43.33 -83.69
CA SER A 40 31.95 43.15 -82.40
C SER A 40 30.91 42.89 -81.30
N GLY A 41 30.99 41.70 -80.68
CA GLY A 41 30.21 41.37 -79.47
C GLY A 41 31.07 41.52 -78.22
N THR A 42 30.54 42.18 -77.19
CA THR A 42 31.17 42.23 -75.86
C THR A 42 30.68 41.03 -75.04
N PHE A 43 31.59 40.25 -74.46
CA PHE A 43 31.21 39.29 -73.43
C PHE A 43 30.75 40.11 -72.22
N ILE A 44 29.46 40.03 -71.85
CA ILE A 44 29.06 40.36 -70.48
C ILE A 44 29.53 39.19 -69.63
N THR A 45 30.82 39.17 -69.29
CA THR A 45 31.22 38.46 -68.08
C THR A 45 30.61 39.28 -66.95
N THR A 46 29.47 38.84 -66.42
CA THR A 46 29.14 39.21 -65.02
C THR A 46 30.42 38.96 -64.25
N SER A 47 31.01 39.99 -63.66
CA SER A 47 32.22 39.86 -62.86
C SER A 47 31.91 38.86 -61.75
N GLY A 48 32.18 37.58 -62.03
CA GLY A 48 31.92 36.50 -61.12
C GLY A 48 32.94 36.64 -60.02
N THR A 49 32.58 37.35 -58.96
CA THR A 49 33.08 37.01 -57.64
C THR A 49 32.95 35.50 -57.51
N ALA A 50 33.99 34.82 -57.01
CA ALA A 50 33.93 33.38 -56.77
C ALA A 50 32.58 33.03 -56.10
N PRO A 51 31.92 31.92 -56.48
CA PRO A 51 30.65 31.54 -55.86
C PRO A 51 30.82 31.59 -54.34
N PRO A 52 29.84 32.13 -53.59
CA PRO A 52 29.92 32.17 -52.14
C PRO A 52 30.19 30.74 -51.61
N PRO A 53 30.99 30.61 -50.54
CA PRO A 53 31.28 29.30 -49.97
C PRO A 53 29.98 28.60 -49.58
N ALA A 54 29.95 27.26 -49.66
CA ALA A 54 28.80 26.51 -49.17
C ALA A 54 28.65 26.72 -47.65
N PRO A 55 27.42 26.81 -47.12
CA PRO A 55 27.20 26.88 -45.68
C PRO A 55 27.78 25.66 -44.96
N VAL A 56 28.49 25.86 -43.86
CA VAL A 56 29.04 24.77 -43.03
C VAL A 56 28.44 24.82 -41.63
N VAL A 57 28.30 23.67 -40.96
CA VAL A 57 27.93 23.62 -39.53
C VAL A 57 29.07 24.20 -38.68
N SER A 58 28.79 25.25 -37.92
CA SER A 58 29.76 25.95 -37.06
C SER A 58 29.70 25.48 -35.60
N SER A 59 28.51 25.16 -35.09
CA SER A 59 28.32 24.64 -33.73
C SER A 59 26.94 24.04 -33.54
N ILE A 60 26.78 23.23 -32.49
CA ILE A 60 25.47 22.79 -32.00
C ILE A 60 25.37 23.13 -30.52
N THR A 61 24.27 23.77 -30.12
CA THR A 61 24.02 24.14 -28.72
C THR A 61 22.74 23.49 -28.22
N THR A 62 22.69 23.12 -26.95
CA THR A 62 21.51 22.54 -26.30
C THR A 62 20.86 23.54 -25.33
N SER A 63 19.53 23.51 -25.25
CA SER A 63 18.74 24.32 -24.32
C SER A 63 17.41 23.64 -23.99
N GLY A 64 16.78 24.03 -22.90
CA GLY A 64 15.53 23.43 -22.42
C GLY A 64 15.37 23.57 -20.90
N ALA A 65 14.25 23.08 -20.38
CA ALA A 65 14.03 23.05 -18.93
C ALA A 65 14.98 22.03 -18.26
N GLY A 66 15.71 22.48 -17.23
CA GLY A 66 16.73 21.66 -16.57
C GLY A 66 18.10 21.68 -17.26
N ILE A 67 18.27 22.46 -18.34
CA ILE A 67 19.54 22.63 -19.04
C ILE A 67 20.08 24.04 -18.78
N THR A 68 21.28 24.14 -18.22
CA THR A 68 22.00 25.40 -17.98
C THR A 68 23.35 25.35 -18.66
N ASN A 69 23.59 26.25 -19.63
CA ASN A 69 24.82 26.29 -20.42
C ASN A 69 25.18 24.93 -21.06
N GLY A 70 24.16 24.23 -21.55
CA GLY A 70 24.27 22.91 -22.15
C GLY A 70 24.47 21.75 -21.18
N THR A 71 24.59 22.02 -19.87
CA THR A 71 24.69 20.99 -18.83
C THR A 71 23.33 20.70 -18.20
N GLY A 72 23.03 19.44 -17.94
CA GLY A 72 21.82 18.99 -17.25
C GLY A 72 21.82 17.48 -17.04
N ASP A 73 20.94 17.02 -16.16
CA ASP A 73 20.65 15.60 -15.94
C ASP A 73 19.15 15.39 -16.13
N LEU A 74 18.78 14.67 -17.18
CA LEU A 74 17.41 14.64 -17.69
C LEU A 74 16.84 13.23 -17.71
N ASN A 75 15.65 13.11 -17.15
CA ASN A 75 14.83 11.90 -17.24
C ASN A 75 13.84 11.91 -18.42
N ALA A 76 13.08 10.82 -18.51
CA ALA A 76 12.08 10.63 -19.55
C ALA A 76 10.99 11.72 -19.53
N GLY A 77 10.57 12.15 -20.71
CA GLY A 77 9.58 13.21 -20.92
C GLY A 77 10.17 14.63 -20.95
N LYS A 78 11.45 14.82 -20.63
CA LYS A 78 12.13 16.11 -20.82
C LYS A 78 12.38 16.39 -22.30
N VAL A 79 12.36 17.67 -22.66
CA VAL A 79 12.59 18.13 -24.03
C VAL A 79 13.91 18.87 -24.12
N VAL A 80 14.77 18.43 -25.03
CA VAL A 80 16.02 19.07 -25.41
C VAL A 80 15.80 19.79 -26.75
N THR A 81 16.11 21.07 -26.80
CA THR A 81 16.21 21.83 -28.04
C THR A 81 17.67 21.89 -28.48
N LEU A 82 17.96 21.33 -29.65
CA LEU A 82 19.26 21.38 -30.29
C LEU A 82 19.23 22.42 -31.41
N THR A 83 20.09 23.43 -31.31
CA THR A 83 20.24 24.48 -32.34
C THR A 83 21.51 24.21 -33.12
N VAL A 84 21.37 23.88 -34.40
CA VAL A 84 22.49 23.70 -35.35
C VAL A 84 22.77 25.05 -36.00
N ASN A 85 23.91 25.64 -35.67
CA ASN A 85 24.35 26.91 -36.23
C ASN A 85 25.21 26.65 -37.47
N PHE A 86 24.94 27.41 -38.53
CA PHE A 86 25.67 27.41 -39.79
C PHE A 86 26.53 28.67 -39.93
N SER A 87 27.49 28.68 -40.85
CA SER A 87 28.33 29.84 -41.18
C SER A 87 27.56 31.01 -41.79
N GLU A 88 26.40 30.73 -42.39
CA GLU A 88 25.51 31.70 -43.00
C GLU A 88 24.06 31.18 -43.02
N ALA A 89 23.13 31.97 -43.55
CA ALA A 89 21.72 31.60 -43.59
C ALA A 89 21.46 30.43 -44.54
N VAL A 90 20.64 29.47 -44.09
CA VAL A 90 20.23 28.30 -44.88
C VAL A 90 18.71 28.22 -44.98
N ASN A 91 18.22 27.83 -46.15
CA ASN A 91 16.83 27.52 -46.42
C ASN A 91 16.67 26.00 -46.45
N LEU A 92 15.70 25.52 -45.67
CA LEU A 92 15.25 24.15 -45.73
C LEU A 92 14.08 24.03 -46.71
N THR A 93 14.22 23.16 -47.70
CA THR A 93 13.15 22.84 -48.65
C THR A 93 12.91 21.34 -48.76
N GLY A 94 11.70 20.96 -49.17
CA GLY A 94 11.33 19.56 -49.41
C GLY A 94 10.81 18.82 -48.17
N THR A 95 10.38 17.57 -48.39
CA THR A 95 9.80 16.70 -47.36
C THR A 95 10.23 15.25 -47.60
N PRO A 96 10.46 14.43 -46.55
CA PRO A 96 10.34 14.74 -45.12
C PRO A 96 11.43 15.70 -44.61
N THR A 97 11.25 16.30 -43.44
CA THR A 97 12.24 17.24 -42.87
C THR A 97 13.46 16.50 -42.29
N PRO A 98 14.63 17.15 -42.19
CA PRO A 98 15.82 16.58 -41.57
C PRO A 98 15.61 16.22 -40.10
N THR A 99 16.44 15.29 -39.61
CA THR A 99 16.48 14.86 -38.21
C THR A 99 17.91 14.82 -37.71
N LEU A 100 18.10 14.90 -36.39
CA LEU A 100 19.36 14.53 -35.76
C LEU A 100 19.24 13.12 -35.19
N SER A 101 20.23 12.28 -35.41
CA SER A 101 20.40 11.02 -34.69
C SER A 101 21.28 11.24 -33.47
N LEU A 102 20.93 10.68 -32.32
CA LEU A 102 21.61 10.88 -31.04
C LEU A 102 22.24 9.57 -30.54
N ASN A 103 23.27 9.67 -29.71
CA ASN A 103 24.03 8.51 -29.23
C ASN A 103 23.29 7.63 -28.20
N ASP A 104 22.19 8.09 -27.65
CA ASP A 104 21.28 7.30 -26.80
C ASP A 104 20.23 6.53 -27.62
N GLY A 105 20.33 6.56 -28.95
CA GLY A 105 19.36 5.97 -29.89
C GLY A 105 18.13 6.85 -30.15
N GLY A 106 18.08 8.05 -29.56
CA GLY A 106 17.05 9.05 -29.82
C GLY A 106 17.19 9.76 -31.17
N SER A 107 16.11 10.46 -31.55
CA SER A 107 16.13 11.33 -32.73
C SER A 107 15.45 12.66 -32.44
N ALA A 108 16.12 13.75 -32.81
CA ALA A 108 15.57 15.10 -32.74
C ALA A 108 14.90 15.46 -34.07
N SER A 109 13.68 15.97 -34.00
CA SER A 109 12.91 16.39 -35.18
C SER A 109 13.10 17.88 -35.44
N PHE A 110 13.22 18.27 -36.70
CA PHE A 110 13.27 19.68 -37.10
C PHE A 110 12.02 20.43 -36.64
N THR A 111 12.20 21.63 -36.07
CA THR A 111 11.10 22.47 -35.57
C THR A 111 11.08 23.87 -36.14
N GLY A 112 12.19 24.40 -36.66
CA GLY A 112 12.21 25.76 -37.19
C GLY A 112 13.59 26.30 -37.54
N GLY A 113 13.62 27.58 -37.93
CA GLY A 113 14.87 28.31 -38.22
C GLY A 113 15.27 28.40 -39.69
N SER A 114 14.49 27.83 -40.61
CA SER A 114 14.71 27.98 -42.06
C SER A 114 14.72 29.47 -42.47
N GLY A 115 15.64 29.85 -43.35
CA GLY A 115 15.91 31.23 -43.74
C GLY A 115 16.86 31.98 -42.80
N THR A 116 17.41 31.31 -41.79
CA THR A 116 18.37 31.86 -40.83
C THR A 116 19.63 31.00 -40.78
N SER A 117 20.65 31.43 -40.04
CA SER A 117 21.87 30.64 -39.80
C SER A 117 21.72 29.62 -38.66
N ALA A 118 20.52 29.44 -38.09
CA ALA A 118 20.30 28.56 -36.95
C ALA A 118 19.05 27.71 -37.16
N LEU A 119 19.23 26.40 -37.35
CA LEU A 119 18.13 25.44 -37.45
C LEU A 119 17.88 24.79 -36.09
N THR A 120 16.63 24.74 -35.64
CA THR A 120 16.25 24.15 -34.35
C THR A 120 15.64 22.77 -34.53
N PHE A 121 16.00 21.85 -33.64
CA PHE A 121 15.49 20.49 -33.55
C PHE A 121 15.05 20.22 -32.11
N THR A 122 13.97 19.48 -31.92
CA THR A 122 13.52 19.05 -30.58
C THR A 122 13.61 17.56 -30.44
N TYR A 123 14.19 17.13 -29.32
CA TYR A 123 14.27 15.76 -28.87
C TYR A 123 13.51 15.61 -27.55
N MET A 124 12.57 14.66 -27.48
CA MET A 124 11.90 14.30 -26.24
C MET A 124 12.49 12.97 -25.75
N VAL A 125 13.05 12.99 -24.55
CA VAL A 125 13.65 11.79 -23.92
C VAL A 125 12.57 10.74 -23.71
N ALA A 126 12.76 9.56 -24.25
CA ALA A 126 11.91 8.39 -24.07
C ALA A 126 12.49 7.44 -23.02
N ALA A 127 11.63 6.63 -22.40
CA ALA A 127 12.07 5.63 -21.43
C ALA A 127 13.07 4.63 -22.06
N GLY A 128 14.13 4.31 -21.32
CA GLY A 128 15.19 3.39 -21.75
C GLY A 128 16.34 4.05 -22.52
N GLN A 129 16.21 5.33 -22.90
CA GLN A 129 17.34 6.10 -23.44
C GLN A 129 18.23 6.55 -22.28
N ASN A 130 19.53 6.27 -22.39
CA ASN A 130 20.49 6.60 -21.36
C ASN A 130 21.85 6.92 -22.01
N THR A 131 22.48 8.01 -21.60
CA THR A 131 23.85 8.35 -21.96
C THR A 131 24.43 9.30 -20.91
N SER A 132 25.70 9.12 -20.55
CA SER A 132 26.39 10.04 -19.63
C SER A 132 26.61 11.43 -20.23
N ASP A 133 26.57 11.55 -21.56
CA ASP A 133 26.66 12.81 -22.29
C ASP A 133 26.00 12.67 -23.67
N LEU A 134 25.02 13.54 -23.96
CA LEU A 134 24.23 13.50 -25.18
C LEU A 134 24.99 14.13 -26.35
N THR A 135 25.28 13.32 -27.36
CA THR A 135 25.99 13.77 -28.56
C THR A 135 25.13 13.60 -29.81
N VAL A 136 25.35 14.48 -30.78
CA VAL A 136 24.75 14.38 -32.11
C VAL A 136 25.59 13.41 -32.93
N SER A 137 25.04 12.25 -33.24
CA SER A 137 25.70 11.25 -34.08
C SER A 137 25.74 11.69 -35.54
N SER A 138 24.63 12.23 -36.07
CA SER A 138 24.56 12.80 -37.42
C SER A 138 23.37 13.74 -37.62
N LEU A 139 23.49 14.64 -38.60
CA LEU A 139 22.36 15.37 -39.20
C LEU A 139 21.93 14.65 -40.48
N ASN A 140 20.74 14.03 -40.45
CA ASN A 140 20.20 13.24 -41.54
C ASN A 140 19.31 14.12 -42.42
N VAL A 141 19.77 14.38 -43.65
CA VAL A 141 18.96 15.04 -44.68
C VAL A 141 18.35 13.95 -45.56
N PRO A 142 17.02 13.71 -45.48
CA PRO A 142 16.38 12.62 -46.22
C PRO A 142 16.32 12.92 -47.72
N ALA A 143 16.14 11.86 -48.51
CA ALA A 143 15.91 11.99 -49.95
C ALA A 143 14.65 12.84 -50.20
N GLY A 144 14.80 13.92 -50.96
CA GLY A 144 13.72 14.88 -51.23
C GLY A 144 13.76 16.16 -50.38
N ALA A 145 14.69 16.27 -49.42
CA ALA A 145 14.98 17.51 -48.71
C ALA A 145 16.34 18.09 -49.11
N SER A 146 16.50 19.41 -48.92
CA SER A 146 17.77 20.11 -49.10
C SER A 146 17.93 21.24 -48.11
N ILE A 147 19.16 21.42 -47.63
CA ILE A 147 19.59 22.58 -46.85
C ILE A 147 20.53 23.36 -47.77
N GLN A 148 20.11 24.55 -48.20
CA GLN A 148 20.83 25.35 -49.20
C GLN A 148 20.90 26.82 -48.81
N ASP A 149 21.92 27.54 -49.28
CA ASP A 149 21.94 29.01 -49.20
C ASP A 149 21.00 29.66 -50.24
N ALA A 150 21.03 30.99 -50.33
CA ALA A 150 20.27 31.74 -51.34
C ALA A 150 20.81 31.55 -52.78
N ALA A 151 22.06 31.11 -52.93
CA ALA A 151 22.69 30.80 -54.21
C ALA A 151 22.48 29.33 -54.65
N LEU A 152 21.68 28.56 -53.89
CA LEU A 152 21.38 27.14 -54.10
C LEU A 152 22.59 26.20 -53.90
N ASN A 153 23.61 26.64 -53.17
CA ASN A 153 24.70 25.75 -52.74
C ASN A 153 24.21 24.86 -51.59
N ASN A 154 24.42 23.55 -51.70
CA ASN A 154 24.12 22.60 -50.63
C ASN A 154 25.04 22.85 -49.43
N ALA A 155 24.46 22.90 -48.23
CA ALA A 155 25.23 23.00 -47.00
C ALA A 155 26.05 21.72 -46.73
N ASP A 156 27.28 21.90 -46.25
CA ASP A 156 28.10 20.82 -45.69
C ASP A 156 27.69 20.56 -44.23
N VAL A 157 26.98 19.45 -44.03
CA VAL A 157 26.49 19.01 -42.73
C VAL A 157 27.45 18.10 -41.98
N SER A 158 28.64 17.82 -42.53
CA SER A 158 29.61 16.90 -41.92
C SER A 158 30.06 17.34 -40.53
N GLY A 159 30.08 18.65 -40.26
CA GLY A 159 30.39 19.23 -38.94
C GLY A 159 29.39 18.87 -37.83
N ALA A 160 28.23 18.29 -38.15
CA ALA A 160 27.30 17.75 -37.16
C ALA A 160 27.58 16.29 -36.76
N THR A 161 28.49 15.60 -37.45
CA THR A 161 28.77 14.18 -37.22
C THR A 161 29.59 13.99 -35.95
N ASN A 162 29.13 13.12 -35.04
CA ASN A 162 29.75 12.90 -33.72
C ASN A 162 30.04 14.20 -32.95
N TYR A 163 29.18 15.20 -33.11
CA TYR A 163 29.35 16.49 -32.47
C TYR A 163 28.89 16.41 -31.00
N ASN A 164 29.77 16.82 -30.09
CA ASN A 164 29.42 16.99 -28.68
C ASN A 164 29.14 18.47 -28.37
N PRO A 165 27.89 18.87 -28.10
CA PRO A 165 27.56 20.21 -27.62
C PRO A 165 28.36 20.59 -26.37
N ALA A 166 28.60 21.90 -26.19
CA ALA A 166 29.26 22.38 -24.99
C ALA A 166 28.40 22.10 -23.74
N GLY A 167 29.03 21.63 -22.66
CA GLY A 167 28.36 21.19 -21.44
C GLY A 167 28.54 19.68 -21.22
N ILE A 168 27.82 19.14 -20.24
CA ILE A 168 27.62 17.69 -20.07
C ILE A 168 26.12 17.47 -19.93
N LEU A 169 25.49 16.87 -20.92
CA LEU A 169 24.05 16.64 -20.92
C LEU A 169 23.77 15.16 -20.72
N GLN A 170 23.64 14.75 -19.46
CA GLN A 170 23.30 13.38 -19.11
C GLN A 170 21.82 13.11 -19.38
N ILE A 171 21.54 11.97 -20.00
CA ILE A 171 20.20 11.39 -20.10
C ILE A 171 20.19 10.15 -19.22
N ASP A 172 19.35 10.17 -18.20
CA ASP A 172 19.16 9.05 -17.27
C ASP A 172 17.67 8.81 -17.04
N THR A 173 17.19 7.67 -17.51
CA THR A 173 15.81 7.22 -17.38
C THR A 173 15.66 6.02 -16.44
N THR A 174 16.73 5.68 -15.71
CA THR A 174 16.79 4.51 -14.84
C THR A 174 16.32 4.85 -13.44
N ALA A 175 15.11 4.43 -13.09
CA ALA A 175 14.58 4.68 -11.75
C ALA A 175 15.42 3.99 -10.64
N PRO A 176 15.64 4.67 -9.50
CA PRO A 176 16.26 4.05 -8.34
C PRO A 176 15.29 3.07 -7.65
N THR A 177 15.80 2.33 -6.68
CA THR A 177 14.98 1.52 -5.76
C THR A 177 15.12 2.02 -4.33
N ILE A 178 14.09 1.80 -3.52
CA ILE A 178 14.07 2.11 -2.09
C ILE A 178 13.43 0.94 -1.32
N ALA A 179 13.95 0.66 -0.13
CA ALA A 179 13.41 -0.34 0.78
C ALA A 179 13.39 0.21 2.21
N ILE A 180 12.44 -0.28 3.02
CA ILE A 180 12.36 0.00 4.46
C ILE A 180 12.85 -1.26 5.21
N ASN A 181 13.73 -1.11 6.19
CA ASN A 181 14.18 -2.20 7.05
C ASN A 181 13.08 -2.63 8.04
N SER A 182 13.33 -3.65 8.85
CA SER A 182 12.45 -3.93 9.99
C SER A 182 12.43 -2.72 10.94
N ILE A 183 11.24 -2.32 11.38
CA ILE A 183 11.08 -1.22 12.35
C ILE A 183 11.02 -1.84 13.75
N ALA A 184 11.75 -1.26 14.71
CA ALA A 184 11.89 -1.83 16.05
C ALA A 184 12.24 -3.34 16.00
N THR A 185 11.60 -4.17 16.83
CA THR A 185 11.69 -5.64 16.72
C THR A 185 10.44 -6.15 16.01
N ASN A 186 10.62 -6.81 14.85
CA ASN A 186 9.54 -7.43 14.07
C ASN A 186 8.40 -6.48 13.63
N ASN A 187 8.66 -5.17 13.48
CA ASN A 187 7.67 -4.15 13.11
C ASN A 187 6.57 -3.91 14.17
N ILE A 188 6.90 -4.15 15.45
CA ILE A 188 6.02 -3.85 16.58
C ILE A 188 6.68 -2.77 17.45
N VAL A 189 5.98 -1.65 17.64
CA VAL A 189 6.38 -0.57 18.53
C VAL A 189 5.76 -0.82 19.90
N THR A 190 6.60 -1.16 20.87
CA THR A 190 6.19 -1.39 22.26
C THR A 190 6.20 -0.10 23.08
N LYS A 191 5.64 -0.12 24.30
CA LYS A 191 5.77 0.97 25.31
C LYS A 191 7.20 1.47 25.47
N SER A 192 8.16 0.54 25.53
CA SER A 192 9.57 0.86 25.71
C SER A 192 10.14 1.54 24.47
N ASN A 193 9.69 1.15 23.28
CA ASN A 193 10.07 1.81 22.04
C ASN A 193 9.43 3.20 21.97
N ALA A 194 8.14 3.33 22.28
CA ALA A 194 7.44 4.61 22.27
C ALA A 194 8.05 5.62 23.26
N ALA A 195 8.31 5.18 24.50
CA ALA A 195 8.94 6.02 25.53
C ALA A 195 10.34 6.52 25.14
N SER A 196 11.10 5.74 24.37
CA SER A 196 12.45 6.10 23.92
C SER A 196 12.47 6.82 22.57
N GLY A 197 11.38 6.72 21.79
CA GLY A 197 11.41 6.92 20.34
C GLY A 197 12.05 5.73 19.60
N PHE A 198 11.89 5.71 18.28
CA PHE A 198 12.45 4.67 17.43
C PHE A 198 12.89 5.21 16.06
N ALA A 199 13.80 4.49 15.40
CA ALA A 199 14.25 4.84 14.05
C ALA A 199 13.48 4.06 12.99
N ILE A 200 13.19 4.71 11.87
CA ILE A 200 12.76 4.08 10.63
C ILE A 200 13.89 4.29 9.64
N GLY A 201 14.52 3.21 9.20
CA GLY A 201 15.61 3.27 8.24
C GLY A 201 15.42 2.28 7.11
N GLY A 202 16.30 2.38 6.12
CA GLY A 202 16.21 1.59 4.91
C GLY A 202 17.43 1.75 4.03
N THR A 203 17.32 1.21 2.82
CA THR A 203 18.36 1.25 1.79
C THR A 203 17.81 1.79 0.49
N THR A 204 18.71 2.26 -0.37
CA THR A 204 18.43 2.59 -1.76
C THR A 204 19.44 1.92 -2.69
N VAL A 205 19.12 1.87 -3.97
CA VAL A 205 20.08 1.54 -5.05
C VAL A 205 19.80 2.48 -6.21
N GLY A 206 20.83 3.13 -6.72
CA GLY A 206 20.72 4.05 -7.86
C GLY A 206 20.24 5.46 -7.50
N ALA A 207 20.01 5.76 -6.22
CA ALA A 207 19.83 7.13 -5.77
C ALA A 207 21.19 7.71 -5.36
N GLU A 208 21.53 8.90 -5.84
CA GLU A 208 22.78 9.57 -5.47
C GLU A 208 22.75 10.08 -4.02
N ASN A 209 23.94 10.25 -3.43
CA ASN A 209 24.06 10.85 -2.11
C ASN A 209 23.45 12.26 -2.10
N GLY A 210 22.67 12.56 -1.06
CA GLY A 210 22.00 13.84 -0.90
C GLY A 210 20.58 13.88 -1.48
N GLN A 211 20.13 12.84 -2.19
CA GLN A 211 18.74 12.76 -2.63
C GLN A 211 17.79 12.72 -1.45
N THR A 212 16.66 13.43 -1.55
CA THR A 212 15.71 13.56 -0.44
C THR A 212 14.86 12.30 -0.32
N VAL A 213 14.85 11.70 0.86
CA VAL A 213 13.96 10.60 1.23
C VAL A 213 12.84 11.14 2.09
N THR A 214 11.59 10.94 1.66
CA THR A 214 10.40 11.28 2.45
C THR A 214 9.78 10.02 3.01
N VAL A 215 9.44 10.04 4.30
CA VAL A 215 8.83 8.92 5.02
C VAL A 215 7.52 9.38 5.65
N ALA A 216 6.47 8.57 5.57
CA ALA A 216 5.19 8.86 6.22
C ALA A 216 4.66 7.65 6.99
N ILE A 217 3.97 7.89 8.09
CA ILE A 217 3.21 6.89 8.83
C ILE A 217 1.73 7.15 8.56
N LEU A 218 1.02 6.13 8.11
CA LEU A 218 -0.40 6.18 7.76
C LEU A 218 -1.19 5.27 8.70
N ASN A 219 -2.36 5.71 9.14
CA ASN A 219 -3.29 4.87 9.91
C ASN A 219 -4.06 3.89 9.00
N SER A 220 -4.92 3.06 9.59
CA SER A 220 -5.77 2.09 8.87
C SER A 220 -6.74 2.71 7.86
N ALA A 221 -7.02 4.01 7.94
CA ALA A 221 -7.82 4.76 6.98
C ALA A 221 -6.97 5.40 5.86
N ASN A 222 -5.67 5.04 5.77
CA ASN A 222 -4.67 5.62 4.87
C ASN A 222 -4.46 7.14 5.05
N ALA A 223 -4.82 7.70 6.21
CA ALA A 223 -4.52 9.09 6.52
C ALA A 223 -3.10 9.18 7.09
N VAL A 224 -2.32 10.13 6.57
CA VAL A 224 -0.98 10.43 7.09
C VAL A 224 -1.12 11.02 8.49
N VAL A 225 -0.55 10.35 9.49
CA VAL A 225 -0.52 10.78 10.89
C VAL A 225 0.81 11.44 11.26
N ASP A 226 1.89 11.07 10.58
CA ASP A 226 3.22 11.68 10.74
C ASP A 226 3.99 11.67 9.41
N SER A 227 4.91 12.63 9.26
CA SER A 227 5.78 12.75 8.09
C SER A 227 7.19 13.19 8.48
N PHE A 228 8.17 12.65 7.77
CA PHE A 228 9.59 12.86 8.02
C PHE A 228 10.33 13.05 6.69
N SER A 229 11.47 13.72 6.76
CA SER A 229 12.38 13.90 5.64
C SER A 229 13.81 13.67 6.10
N THR A 230 14.61 13.04 5.25
CA THR A 230 16.05 12.86 5.43
C THR A 230 16.70 12.84 4.04
N THR A 231 18.00 12.57 3.98
CA THR A 231 18.72 12.37 2.72
C THR A 231 19.28 10.96 2.65
N ASP A 232 19.33 10.41 1.44
CA ASP A 232 20.13 9.21 1.20
C ASP A 232 21.62 9.53 1.39
N GLN A 233 22.30 8.68 2.13
CA GLN A 233 23.73 8.75 2.30
C GLN A 233 24.32 7.34 2.24
N SER A 234 25.13 7.11 1.22
CA SER A 234 25.83 5.85 0.99
C SER A 234 24.87 4.67 0.85
N ASN A 235 23.79 4.85 0.07
CA ASN A 235 22.75 3.86 -0.20
C ASN A 235 21.90 3.49 1.04
N ALA A 236 21.85 4.38 2.02
CA ALA A 236 21.13 4.18 3.28
C ALA A 236 20.48 5.49 3.76
N TRP A 237 19.38 5.35 4.47
CA TRP A 237 18.65 6.48 5.05
C TRP A 237 18.05 6.09 6.40
N SER A 238 17.79 7.10 7.23
CA SER A 238 17.12 6.93 8.51
C SER A 238 16.43 8.22 8.94
N VAL A 239 15.26 8.07 9.54
CA VAL A 239 14.53 9.12 10.26
C VAL A 239 14.28 8.68 11.70
N ASN A 240 14.22 9.63 12.61
CA ASN A 240 13.94 9.36 14.01
C ASN A 240 12.50 9.78 14.34
N VAL A 241 11.69 8.82 14.77
CA VAL A 241 10.40 9.07 15.40
C VAL A 241 10.67 9.42 16.86
N THR A 242 10.37 10.65 17.25
CA THR A 242 10.59 11.09 18.63
C THR A 242 9.65 10.37 19.59
N SER A 243 9.98 10.35 20.89
CA SER A 243 9.10 9.74 21.89
C SER A 243 7.71 10.37 21.90
N ALA A 244 7.62 11.69 21.80
CA ALA A 244 6.35 12.40 21.72
C ALA A 244 5.49 11.98 20.53
N GLN A 245 6.09 11.81 19.35
CA GLN A 245 5.38 11.33 18.16
C GLN A 245 4.97 9.87 18.32
N ALA A 246 5.88 9.02 18.82
CA ALA A 246 5.60 7.61 19.03
C ALA A 246 4.43 7.42 20.00
N THR A 247 4.44 8.08 21.16
CA THR A 247 3.35 8.04 22.16
C THR A 247 2.03 8.67 21.70
N ALA A 248 2.04 9.39 20.58
CA ALA A 248 0.82 9.94 19.97
C ALA A 248 0.15 8.94 19.02
N LEU A 249 0.84 7.84 18.68
CA LEU A 249 0.26 6.75 17.92
C LEU A 249 -0.56 5.88 18.87
N ASN A 250 -1.87 5.82 18.66
CA ASN A 250 -2.71 4.88 19.41
C ASN A 250 -2.39 3.45 18.98
N ASP A 251 -2.65 2.47 19.86
CA ASP A 251 -2.50 1.06 19.52
C ASP A 251 -3.31 0.66 18.29
N GLY A 252 -2.72 -0.23 17.49
CA GLY A 252 -3.32 -0.74 16.27
C GLY A 252 -2.36 -0.82 15.09
N SER A 253 -2.94 -0.91 13.88
CA SER A 253 -2.19 -1.13 12.64
C SER A 253 -1.95 0.16 11.86
N TYR A 254 -0.72 0.31 11.39
CA TYR A 254 -0.21 1.41 10.59
C TYR A 254 0.55 0.89 9.36
N THR A 255 0.74 1.78 8.40
CA THR A 255 1.61 1.55 7.24
C THR A 255 2.64 2.66 7.15
N VAL A 256 3.90 2.29 7.03
CA VAL A 256 5.00 3.23 6.75
C VAL A 256 5.29 3.22 5.26
N THR A 257 5.35 4.39 4.65
CA THR A 257 5.74 4.57 3.24
C THR A 257 7.03 5.35 3.14
N ALA A 258 7.88 5.02 2.16
CA ALA A 258 9.09 5.78 1.85
C ALA A 258 9.23 6.01 0.34
N ASN A 259 9.65 7.22 -0.04
CA ASN A 259 9.89 7.64 -1.41
C ASN A 259 11.26 8.31 -1.55
N VAL A 260 11.87 8.16 -2.71
CA VAL A 260 13.09 8.85 -3.14
C VAL A 260 13.05 9.01 -4.67
N SER A 261 13.77 9.99 -5.20
CA SER A 261 14.08 10.10 -6.63
C SER A 261 15.60 10.25 -6.79
N ASP A 262 16.13 9.87 -7.94
CA ASP A 262 17.54 10.11 -8.28
C ASP A 262 17.77 11.58 -8.69
N LEU A 263 19.00 11.92 -9.07
CA LEU A 263 19.39 13.25 -9.49
C LEU A 263 18.68 13.72 -10.77
N ALA A 264 18.46 12.82 -11.72
CA ALA A 264 17.69 13.07 -12.94
C ALA A 264 16.19 13.27 -12.68
N GLY A 265 15.72 12.90 -11.48
CA GLY A 265 14.35 13.01 -11.01
C GLY A 265 13.48 11.80 -11.35
N ASN A 266 14.06 10.63 -11.65
CA ASN A 266 13.31 9.39 -11.76
C ASN A 266 12.85 8.93 -10.36
N PRO A 267 11.53 8.71 -10.13
CA PRO A 267 11.04 8.27 -8.84
C PRO A 267 11.25 6.77 -8.64
N ALA A 268 11.70 6.37 -7.45
CA ALA A 268 11.63 4.97 -7.04
C ALA A 268 10.16 4.52 -6.91
N THR A 269 9.91 3.23 -7.12
CA THR A 269 8.64 2.63 -6.67
C THR A 269 8.54 2.79 -5.15
N GLN A 270 7.41 3.33 -4.67
CA GLN A 270 7.21 3.59 -3.24
C GLN A 270 7.37 2.30 -2.43
N ALA A 271 8.21 2.35 -1.39
CA ALA A 271 8.33 1.26 -0.44
C ALA A 271 7.23 1.35 0.62
N THR A 272 6.68 0.21 1.01
CA THR A 272 5.65 0.11 2.05
C THR A 272 6.05 -0.93 3.11
N LYS A 273 5.78 -0.65 4.38
CA LYS A 273 6.02 -1.56 5.51
C LYS A 273 4.83 -1.50 6.47
N ALA A 274 4.25 -2.65 6.81
CA ALA A 274 3.27 -2.73 7.89
C ALA A 274 3.94 -2.49 9.25
N LEU A 275 3.27 -1.77 10.13
CA LEU A 275 3.72 -1.43 11.48
C LEU A 275 2.56 -1.67 12.45
N THR A 276 2.82 -2.32 13.57
CA THR A 276 1.87 -2.43 14.68
C THR A 276 2.37 -1.57 15.83
N VAL A 277 1.48 -0.75 16.38
CA VAL A 277 1.71 -0.06 17.66
C VAL A 277 0.96 -0.85 18.73
N ASP A 278 1.70 -1.22 19.76
CA ASP A 278 1.28 -2.07 20.86
C ASP A 278 2.01 -1.54 22.12
N GLU A 279 1.57 -0.38 22.59
CA GLU A 279 2.13 0.27 23.76
C GLU A 279 1.76 -0.43 25.07
N GLU A 280 0.85 -1.40 25.06
CA GLU A 280 0.43 -2.15 26.24
C GLU A 280 0.91 -3.60 26.25
N LYS A 281 2.22 -3.78 26.17
CA LYS A 281 2.88 -5.06 26.44
C LYS A 281 3.29 -5.24 27.90
N THR A 282 2.58 -4.62 28.86
CA THR A 282 2.74 -5.00 30.27
C THR A 282 1.72 -6.08 30.62
N PRO A 283 2.11 -7.21 31.23
CA PRO A 283 1.14 -8.24 31.59
C PRO A 283 0.13 -7.73 32.62
N GLU A 284 -1.11 -7.49 32.18
CA GLU A 284 -2.18 -6.98 33.04
C GLU A 284 -3.13 -8.12 33.46
N PRO A 285 -3.23 -8.45 34.75
CA PRO A 285 -4.13 -9.51 35.18
C PRO A 285 -5.59 -9.04 35.02
N PRO A 286 -6.48 -9.85 34.40
CA PRO A 286 -7.89 -9.50 34.31
C PRO A 286 -8.52 -9.25 35.68
N ILE A 287 -9.49 -8.34 35.74
CA ILE A 287 -10.23 -8.06 36.97
C ILE A 287 -11.19 -9.22 37.24
N LEU A 288 -10.82 -10.07 38.20
CA LEU A 288 -11.66 -11.16 38.67
C LEU A 288 -12.61 -10.68 39.77
N THR A 289 -13.91 -10.84 39.60
CA THR A 289 -14.93 -10.63 40.65
C THR A 289 -15.76 -11.89 40.87
N ILE A 290 -16.19 -12.11 42.11
CA ILE A 290 -17.12 -13.17 42.50
C ILE A 290 -18.23 -12.49 43.31
N ALA A 291 -19.44 -12.43 42.75
CA ALA A 291 -20.57 -11.73 43.37
C ALA A 291 -20.95 -12.33 44.73
N ASN A 292 -20.90 -13.66 44.86
CA ASN A 292 -21.23 -14.39 46.08
C ASN A 292 -20.15 -15.44 46.37
N THR A 293 -19.45 -15.31 47.50
CA THR A 293 -18.40 -16.25 47.91
C THR A 293 -18.92 -17.49 48.63
N SER A 294 -20.24 -17.57 48.86
CA SER A 294 -20.91 -18.75 49.39
C SER A 294 -22.20 -18.99 48.61
N LEU A 295 -22.33 -20.17 48.00
CA LEU A 295 -23.49 -20.58 47.22
C LEU A 295 -24.04 -21.90 47.76
N ASN A 296 -25.35 -22.06 47.64
CA ASN A 296 -26.04 -23.33 47.87
C ASN A 296 -26.61 -23.82 46.55
N VAL A 297 -26.41 -25.09 46.23
CA VAL A 297 -26.95 -25.73 45.02
C VAL A 297 -27.67 -26.98 45.46
N ASN A 298 -29.00 -26.95 45.41
CA ASN A 298 -29.78 -28.11 45.80
C ASN A 298 -29.42 -29.30 44.88
N ALA A 299 -29.48 -30.51 45.43
CA ALA A 299 -29.31 -31.75 44.67
C ALA A 299 -30.14 -31.74 43.37
N GLY A 300 -29.45 -31.88 42.22
CA GLY A 300 -30.04 -31.85 40.88
C GLY A 300 -30.32 -30.45 40.32
N GLY A 301 -29.98 -29.38 41.05
CA GLY A 301 -30.21 -27.99 40.66
C GLY A 301 -28.98 -27.32 40.04
N SER A 302 -29.17 -26.06 39.62
CA SER A 302 -28.12 -25.22 39.06
C SER A 302 -28.10 -23.84 39.72
N VAL A 303 -26.93 -23.21 39.77
CA VAL A 303 -26.74 -21.85 40.26
C VAL A 303 -25.79 -21.07 39.36
N ALA A 304 -26.03 -19.78 39.20
CA ALA A 304 -25.04 -18.88 38.61
C ALA A 304 -23.86 -18.70 39.57
N LEU A 305 -22.64 -18.90 39.08
CA LEU A 305 -21.42 -18.76 39.89
C LEU A 305 -21.13 -17.30 40.27
N GLY A 306 -21.69 -16.34 39.53
CA GLY A 306 -21.43 -14.91 39.75
C GLY A 306 -19.96 -14.52 39.55
N ILE A 307 -19.19 -15.35 38.83
CA ILE A 307 -17.81 -15.08 38.44
C ILE A 307 -17.86 -14.18 37.21
N THR A 308 -17.12 -13.07 37.26
CA THR A 308 -16.87 -12.21 36.11
C THR A 308 -15.37 -11.98 36.00
N ALA A 309 -14.80 -12.25 34.83
CA ALA A 309 -13.44 -11.86 34.49
C ALA A 309 -13.50 -10.78 33.41
N THR A 310 -13.09 -9.56 33.76
CA THR A 310 -13.10 -8.42 32.85
C THR A 310 -11.69 -8.19 32.31
N PRO A 311 -11.47 -8.16 30.98
CA PRO A 311 -10.19 -7.78 30.39
C PRO A 311 -9.82 -6.35 30.78
N VAL A 312 -8.53 -6.03 30.79
CA VAL A 312 -8.10 -4.64 31.02
C VAL A 312 -8.08 -3.89 29.69
N ASP A 313 -7.56 -4.53 28.63
CA ASP A 313 -7.52 -3.96 27.28
C ASP A 313 -8.49 -4.64 26.29
N PRO A 314 -9.01 -3.93 25.27
CA PRO A 314 -9.97 -4.49 24.31
C PRO A 314 -9.43 -5.63 23.42
N ASP A 315 -8.13 -5.82 23.34
CA ASP A 315 -7.46 -6.91 22.62
C ASP A 315 -7.06 -8.09 23.53
N ASP A 316 -7.26 -7.97 24.84
CA ASP A 316 -7.07 -9.05 25.79
C ASP A 316 -8.18 -10.09 25.68
N ARG A 317 -7.76 -11.34 25.53
CA ARG A 317 -8.66 -12.48 25.67
C ARG A 317 -8.57 -13.04 27.08
N VAL A 318 -9.72 -13.27 27.70
CA VAL A 318 -9.77 -13.77 29.08
C VAL A 318 -10.06 -15.26 29.17
N SER A 319 -9.45 -15.91 30.16
CA SER A 319 -9.77 -17.26 30.59
C SER A 319 -9.97 -17.31 32.09
N VAL A 320 -10.89 -18.16 32.57
CA VAL A 320 -11.14 -18.42 33.98
C VAL A 320 -10.78 -19.87 34.29
N LYS A 321 -9.95 -20.06 35.31
CA LYS A 321 -9.59 -21.38 35.84
C LYS A 321 -10.22 -21.56 37.22
N ILE A 322 -10.98 -22.64 37.39
CA ILE A 322 -11.69 -22.98 38.62
C ILE A 322 -11.22 -24.37 39.07
N THR A 323 -10.64 -24.47 40.27
CA THR A 323 -10.15 -25.73 40.84
C THR A 323 -10.94 -26.11 42.08
N GLY A 324 -10.94 -27.40 42.42
CA GLY A 324 -11.59 -27.92 43.64
C GLY A 324 -13.03 -28.40 43.43
N LEU A 325 -13.48 -28.55 42.18
CA LEU A 325 -14.83 -29.06 41.90
C LEU A 325 -14.93 -30.56 42.17
N PRO A 326 -15.93 -31.04 42.92
CA PRO A 326 -16.22 -32.46 43.05
C PRO A 326 -16.57 -33.13 41.70
N SER A 327 -16.48 -34.46 41.65
CA SER A 327 -16.76 -35.22 40.42
C SER A 327 -18.22 -35.24 39.99
N TYR A 328 -19.14 -34.91 40.90
CA TYR A 328 -20.57 -34.76 40.63
C TYR A 328 -20.95 -33.33 40.20
N GLU A 329 -20.00 -32.42 40.09
CA GLU A 329 -20.25 -31.04 39.65
C GLU A 329 -19.89 -30.81 38.18
N THR A 330 -20.71 -30.01 37.50
CA THR A 330 -20.47 -29.58 36.12
C THR A 330 -20.59 -28.07 35.99
N ILE A 331 -19.70 -27.47 35.20
CA ILE A 331 -19.77 -26.04 34.85
C ILE A 331 -20.07 -25.92 33.36
N THR A 332 -20.99 -25.03 33.03
CA THR A 332 -21.28 -24.59 31.66
C THR A 332 -21.02 -23.09 31.53
N ALA A 333 -20.68 -22.67 30.31
CA ALA A 333 -20.51 -21.28 29.93
C ALA A 333 -21.55 -20.89 28.87
N PRO A 334 -21.78 -19.58 28.63
CA PRO A 334 -22.61 -19.12 27.52
C PRO A 334 -22.14 -19.62 26.15
N ALA A 335 -23.03 -19.57 25.16
CA ALA A 335 -22.72 -20.02 23.80
C ALA A 335 -21.57 -19.20 23.19
N GLY A 336 -20.56 -19.89 22.66
CA GLY A 336 -19.36 -19.28 22.06
C GLY A 336 -18.10 -19.47 22.89
N ASP A 337 -18.25 -19.63 24.21
CA ASP A 337 -17.13 -19.90 25.11
C ASP A 337 -16.76 -21.39 25.12
N THR A 338 -15.48 -21.67 25.35
CA THR A 338 -14.97 -23.04 25.42
C THR A 338 -14.81 -23.46 26.87
N VAL A 339 -15.27 -24.67 27.21
CA VAL A 339 -15.13 -25.25 28.55
C VAL A 339 -14.33 -26.54 28.43
N SER A 340 -13.20 -26.60 29.13
CA SER A 340 -12.42 -27.82 29.28
C SER A 340 -12.35 -28.22 30.75
N ARG A 341 -12.26 -29.52 31.02
CA ARG A 341 -12.13 -30.04 32.38
C ARG A 341 -11.01 -31.08 32.46
N GLN A 342 -10.29 -31.07 33.57
CA GLN A 342 -9.23 -32.02 33.86
C GLN A 342 -9.38 -32.57 35.28
N PHE A 343 -9.33 -33.90 35.42
CA PHE A 343 -9.37 -34.55 36.72
C PHE A 343 -8.01 -34.48 37.41
N ASN A 344 -7.99 -34.07 38.68
CA ASN A 344 -6.83 -34.13 39.56
C ASN A 344 -6.97 -35.31 40.52
N ALA A 345 -6.21 -36.37 40.26
CA ALA A 345 -6.27 -37.60 41.04
C ALA A 345 -5.80 -37.44 42.49
N LEU A 346 -4.90 -36.50 42.77
CA LEU A 346 -4.37 -36.27 44.13
C LEU A 346 -5.39 -35.54 45.01
N ALA A 347 -6.11 -34.57 44.44
CA ALA A 347 -7.11 -33.77 45.13
C ALA A 347 -8.54 -34.32 44.98
N LEU A 348 -8.70 -35.45 44.27
CA LEU A 348 -9.99 -36.07 43.93
C LEU A 348 -11.05 -35.06 43.43
N SER A 349 -10.60 -34.07 42.66
CA SER A 349 -11.41 -32.95 42.19
C SER A 349 -11.06 -32.57 40.76
N TYR A 350 -11.90 -31.76 40.12
CA TYR A 350 -11.72 -31.26 38.76
C TYR A 350 -11.19 -29.82 38.76
N THR A 351 -10.40 -29.53 37.73
CA THR A 351 -10.08 -28.19 37.28
C THR A 351 -10.85 -27.91 36.01
N TYR A 352 -11.60 -26.83 35.98
CA TYR A 352 -12.26 -26.31 34.79
C TYR A 352 -11.47 -25.11 34.27
N THR A 353 -11.23 -25.06 32.96
CA THR A 353 -10.70 -23.89 32.27
C THR A 353 -11.74 -23.46 31.24
N ILE A 354 -12.26 -22.24 31.42
CA ILE A 354 -13.22 -21.61 30.53
C ILE A 354 -12.51 -20.48 29.80
N THR A 355 -12.54 -20.47 28.48
CA THR A 355 -11.91 -19.43 27.65
C THR A 355 -12.95 -18.76 26.79
N GLU A 356 -12.90 -17.43 26.76
CA GLU A 356 -13.75 -16.59 25.93
C GLU A 356 -13.68 -16.99 24.45
N GLY A 357 -14.82 -16.98 23.78
CA GLY A 357 -14.94 -17.26 22.34
C GLY A 357 -14.17 -16.30 21.44
N ALA A 358 -13.71 -16.79 20.28
CA ALA A 358 -12.97 -15.99 19.31
C ALA A 358 -13.74 -14.71 18.86
N SER A 359 -15.06 -14.83 18.68
CA SER A 359 -15.96 -13.76 18.23
C SER A 359 -16.29 -12.72 19.29
N SER A 360 -15.93 -12.96 20.55
CA SER A 360 -16.26 -12.08 21.68
C SER A 360 -15.02 -11.41 22.29
N ALA A 361 -13.84 -11.56 21.67
CA ALA A 361 -12.57 -11.05 22.21
C ALA A 361 -12.68 -9.65 22.83
N GLY A 362 -12.08 -9.47 24.01
CA GLY A 362 -12.08 -8.17 24.69
C GLY A 362 -13.36 -7.86 25.45
N THR A 363 -14.24 -8.85 25.67
CA THR A 363 -15.45 -8.67 26.50
C THR A 363 -15.34 -9.37 27.86
N PRO A 364 -16.13 -8.97 28.86
CA PRO A 364 -16.14 -9.67 30.14
C PRO A 364 -16.70 -11.09 30.02
N LEU A 365 -15.94 -12.09 30.46
CA LEU A 365 -16.41 -13.47 30.58
C LEU A 365 -17.33 -13.59 31.81
N THR A 366 -18.60 -13.88 31.55
CA THR A 366 -19.69 -13.89 32.54
C THR A 366 -20.63 -15.07 32.32
N GLY A 367 -21.66 -15.22 33.16
CA GLY A 367 -22.75 -16.18 32.91
C GLY A 367 -22.41 -17.65 33.18
N LEU A 368 -21.31 -17.93 33.90
CA LEU A 368 -20.95 -19.30 34.26
C LEU A 368 -21.99 -19.90 35.21
N THR A 369 -22.43 -21.11 34.89
CA THR A 369 -23.45 -21.85 35.66
C THR A 369 -22.86 -23.15 36.16
N LEU A 370 -23.05 -23.43 37.45
CA LEU A 370 -22.70 -24.71 38.07
C LEU A 370 -23.97 -25.54 38.26
N THR A 371 -23.90 -26.82 37.90
CA THR A 371 -25.01 -27.78 38.02
C THR A 371 -24.56 -28.97 38.83
N SER A 372 -25.27 -29.19 39.93
CA SER A 372 -25.01 -30.25 40.90
C SER A 372 -25.73 -31.54 40.51
N HIS A 373 -24.96 -32.62 40.41
CA HIS A 373 -25.47 -33.98 40.26
C HIS A 373 -25.35 -34.77 41.58
N TYR A 374 -25.21 -34.06 42.71
CA TYR A 374 -25.17 -34.71 44.02
C TYR A 374 -26.52 -35.36 44.34
N ALA A 375 -26.50 -36.65 44.66
CA ALA A 375 -27.70 -37.44 45.00
C ALA A 375 -27.66 -38.00 46.44
N GLY A 376 -26.70 -37.55 47.25
CA GLY A 376 -26.55 -38.01 48.63
C GLY A 376 -27.45 -37.27 49.61
N THR A 377 -27.49 -37.75 50.84
CA THR A 377 -28.30 -37.18 51.94
C THR A 377 -27.52 -36.19 52.81
N GLY A 378 -26.26 -35.92 52.48
CA GLY A 378 -25.38 -35.03 53.24
C GLY A 378 -25.44 -33.58 52.75
N HIS A 379 -24.60 -32.73 53.34
CA HIS A 379 -24.36 -31.35 52.91
C HIS A 379 -22.87 -31.18 52.56
N PRO A 380 -22.35 -31.86 51.52
CA PRO A 380 -20.95 -31.70 51.16
C PRO A 380 -20.66 -30.24 50.81
N VAL A 381 -19.43 -29.83 51.10
CA VAL A 381 -18.95 -28.48 50.89
C VAL A 381 -17.70 -28.55 50.05
N ALA A 382 -17.70 -27.86 48.91
CA ALA A 382 -16.54 -27.67 48.06
C ALA A 382 -15.99 -26.25 48.24
N ASN A 383 -14.68 -26.15 48.49
CA ASN A 383 -13.95 -24.89 48.46
C ASN A 383 -13.28 -24.75 47.09
N LEU A 384 -13.78 -23.84 46.28
CA LEU A 384 -13.27 -23.59 44.94
C LEU A 384 -12.21 -22.48 44.97
N SER A 385 -11.17 -22.63 44.17
CA SER A 385 -10.20 -21.56 43.91
C SER A 385 -10.32 -21.10 42.46
N VAL A 386 -10.41 -19.78 42.26
CA VAL A 386 -10.68 -19.14 40.97
C VAL A 386 -9.55 -18.18 40.64
N THR A 387 -9.02 -18.27 39.42
CA THR A 387 -8.11 -17.29 38.83
C THR A 387 -8.61 -16.90 37.44
N ALA A 388 -8.35 -15.66 37.02
CA ALA A 388 -8.53 -15.23 35.63
C ALA A 388 -7.16 -14.93 35.00
N SER A 389 -6.98 -15.26 33.73
CA SER A 389 -5.72 -15.05 33.00
C SER A 389 -5.97 -14.47 31.61
N ASN A 390 -5.06 -13.60 31.17
CA ASN A 390 -4.99 -13.18 29.77
C ASN A 390 -4.33 -14.29 28.93
N VAL A 391 -4.88 -14.54 27.74
CA VAL A 391 -4.36 -15.54 26.78
C VAL A 391 -3.80 -14.92 25.49
N THR A 392 -3.65 -13.59 25.44
CA THR A 392 -2.96 -12.88 24.35
C THR A 392 -1.45 -13.19 24.37
N SER A 393 -0.88 -13.46 23.19
CA SER A 393 0.51 -13.90 23.06
C SER A 393 1.47 -12.72 23.25
N GLY A 394 2.07 -12.62 24.43
CA GLY A 394 3.01 -11.56 24.77
C GLY A 394 2.72 -10.88 26.11
N GLU A 395 1.44 -10.84 26.54
CA GLU A 395 0.99 -10.25 27.81
C GLU A 395 0.37 -11.26 28.81
N THR A 396 0.96 -12.44 29.02
CA THR A 396 0.34 -13.40 29.95
C THR A 396 0.44 -12.94 31.42
N ALA A 397 -0.68 -12.54 32.00
CA ALA A 397 -0.85 -12.28 33.43
C ALA A 397 -2.01 -13.10 34.02
N THR A 398 -1.97 -13.31 35.33
CA THR A 398 -3.00 -14.06 36.08
C THR A 398 -3.39 -13.30 37.35
N SER A 399 -4.69 -13.18 37.60
CA SER A 399 -5.23 -12.55 38.79
C SER A 399 -4.79 -13.28 40.06
N ALA A 400 -4.83 -12.58 41.19
CA ALA A 400 -4.79 -13.26 42.49
C ALA A 400 -5.92 -14.30 42.60
N VAL A 401 -5.66 -15.39 43.32
CA VAL A 401 -6.66 -16.42 43.61
C VAL A 401 -7.77 -15.81 44.47
N LYS A 402 -9.03 -16.00 44.05
CA LYS A 402 -10.21 -15.81 44.90
C LYS A 402 -10.82 -17.16 45.22
N THR A 403 -11.38 -17.29 46.43
CA THR A 403 -12.04 -18.52 46.86
C THR A 403 -13.54 -18.33 46.99
N MET A 404 -14.28 -19.40 46.75
CA MET A 404 -15.72 -19.46 47.01
C MET A 404 -16.11 -20.85 47.53
N LYS A 405 -17.15 -20.88 48.36
CA LYS A 405 -17.70 -22.08 48.95
C LYS A 405 -18.99 -22.45 48.23
N VAL A 406 -19.10 -23.71 47.82
CA VAL A 406 -20.34 -24.29 47.28
C VAL A 406 -20.79 -25.39 48.24
N THR A 407 -22.05 -25.31 48.67
CA THR A 407 -22.67 -26.31 49.54
C THR A 407 -23.80 -26.98 48.78
N ASP A 408 -23.82 -28.32 48.78
CA ASP A 408 -24.89 -29.08 48.14
C ASP A 408 -25.86 -29.63 49.19
N PRO A 409 -26.89 -28.88 49.60
CA PRO A 409 -27.91 -29.44 50.47
C PRO A 409 -28.67 -30.59 49.78
N PRO A 410 -29.11 -31.60 50.54
CA PRO A 410 -29.94 -32.66 50.01
C PRO A 410 -31.27 -32.09 49.53
N THR A 411 -31.92 -32.78 48.59
CA THR A 411 -33.25 -32.40 48.11
C THR A 411 -34.17 -32.22 49.31
N ALA A 412 -34.82 -31.06 49.42
CA ALA A 412 -35.81 -30.84 50.47
C ALA A 412 -36.85 -31.96 50.39
N THR A 413 -36.88 -32.84 51.39
CA THR A 413 -37.98 -33.77 51.54
C THR A 413 -39.21 -32.91 51.78
N SER A 414 -40.22 -33.04 50.93
CA SER A 414 -41.53 -32.45 51.23
C SER A 414 -41.88 -32.92 52.63
N ALA A 415 -42.01 -31.99 53.57
CA ALA A 415 -42.48 -32.32 54.89
C ALA A 415 -43.78 -33.13 54.71
N SER A 416 -43.83 -34.34 55.27
CA SER A 416 -45.09 -35.07 55.39
C SER A 416 -46.10 -34.09 56.01
N PRO A 417 -47.27 -33.86 55.39
CA PRO A 417 -48.21 -32.85 55.87
C PRO A 417 -48.47 -33.13 57.34
N THR A 418 -48.33 -32.10 58.17
CA THR A 418 -48.67 -32.23 59.58
C THR A 418 -50.15 -32.66 59.67
N PRO A 419 -50.57 -33.37 60.73
CA PRO A 419 -51.97 -33.81 60.87
C PRO A 419 -52.98 -32.66 60.67
N THR A 420 -52.59 -31.44 61.02
CA THR A 420 -53.36 -30.20 60.80
C THR A 420 -53.52 -29.80 59.34
N GLN A 421 -52.52 -30.06 58.48
CA GLN A 421 -52.66 -29.84 57.04
C GLN A 421 -53.57 -30.88 56.37
N LEU A 422 -53.58 -32.13 56.85
CA LEU A 422 -54.52 -33.16 56.42
C LEU A 422 -55.97 -32.83 56.81
N VAL A 423 -56.19 -32.26 58.00
CA VAL A 423 -57.52 -31.79 58.43
C VAL A 423 -58.00 -30.62 57.55
N SER A 424 -57.13 -29.67 57.21
CA SER A 424 -57.46 -28.56 56.31
C SER A 424 -57.89 -29.02 54.91
N VAL A 425 -57.19 -30.01 54.35
CA VAL A 425 -57.55 -30.61 53.05
C VAL A 425 -58.87 -31.38 53.15
N LEU A 426 -59.11 -32.08 54.25
CA LEU A 426 -60.37 -32.80 54.50
C LEU A 426 -61.56 -31.84 54.66
N ASP A 427 -61.38 -30.72 55.36
CA ASP A 427 -62.40 -29.67 55.51
C ASP A 427 -62.70 -28.97 54.18
N GLN A 428 -61.70 -28.76 53.32
CA GLN A 428 -61.93 -28.27 51.95
C GLN A 428 -62.74 -29.25 51.09
N PHE A 429 -62.51 -30.56 51.23
CA PHE A 429 -63.32 -31.58 50.54
C PHE A 429 -64.77 -31.62 51.04
N ILE A 430 -64.98 -31.43 52.35
CA ILE A 430 -66.32 -31.35 52.95
C ILE A 430 -67.05 -30.07 52.49
N ALA A 431 -66.35 -28.93 52.45
CA ALA A 431 -66.89 -27.67 51.95
C ALA A 431 -67.22 -27.69 50.44
N ALA A 432 -66.52 -28.54 49.67
CA ALA A 432 -66.80 -28.80 48.25
C ALA A 432 -67.96 -29.81 48.01
N GLY A 433 -68.65 -30.25 49.06
CA GLY A 433 -69.87 -31.07 48.95
C GLY A 433 -69.66 -32.58 48.98
N PHE A 434 -68.45 -33.07 49.28
CA PHE A 434 -68.23 -34.49 49.51
C PHE A 434 -68.57 -34.84 50.97
N HIS A 435 -69.53 -35.74 51.19
CA HIS A 435 -69.89 -36.23 52.52
C HIS A 435 -69.56 -37.72 52.63
N SER A 436 -68.91 -38.12 53.72
CA SER A 436 -68.70 -39.53 54.04
C SER A 436 -69.99 -40.13 54.60
N GLN A 437 -70.49 -41.18 53.96
CA GLN A 437 -71.49 -42.07 54.55
C GLN A 437 -70.72 -43.22 55.22
N GLY A 438 -70.54 -43.15 56.54
CA GLY A 438 -69.90 -44.23 57.29
C GLY A 438 -70.83 -45.43 57.42
N ASN A 439 -70.36 -46.63 57.07
CA ASN A 439 -71.00 -47.87 57.54
C ASN A 439 -70.38 -48.30 58.88
N ALA A 440 -71.08 -49.15 59.62
CA ALA A 440 -70.77 -49.55 60.99
C ALA A 440 -69.45 -50.33 61.20
N ALA A 441 -68.57 -50.38 60.19
CA ALA A 441 -67.23 -50.96 60.27
C ALA A 441 -66.08 -49.94 60.07
N GLY A 442 -66.37 -48.64 59.89
CA GLY A 442 -65.35 -47.59 59.87
C GLY A 442 -64.49 -47.50 58.61
N ASN A 443 -64.82 -48.22 57.53
CA ASN A 443 -64.15 -48.06 56.22
C ASN A 443 -64.85 -46.99 55.37
N LEU A 444 -64.08 -46.03 54.83
CA LEU A 444 -64.55 -45.08 53.82
C LEU A 444 -64.72 -45.79 52.46
N VAL A 445 -65.92 -45.72 51.88
CA VAL A 445 -66.17 -46.12 50.49
C VAL A 445 -66.64 -44.88 49.73
N LEU A 446 -65.93 -44.51 48.66
CA LEU A 446 -66.41 -43.49 47.72
C LEU A 446 -67.48 -44.12 46.82
N SER A 447 -68.75 -43.71 46.99
CA SER A 447 -69.80 -44.04 46.04
C SER A 447 -69.75 -43.08 44.85
N SER A 448 -69.76 -43.63 43.64
CA SER A 448 -69.76 -42.89 42.38
C SER A 448 -71.09 -42.17 42.15
N LEU A 449 -71.07 -40.84 42.11
CA LEU A 449 -72.17 -40.04 41.57
C LEU A 449 -72.03 -39.94 40.06
N THR A 450 -72.95 -40.61 39.38
CA THR A 450 -73.25 -40.43 37.96
C THR A 450 -74.17 -39.21 37.82
N THR A 451 -73.66 -38.10 37.28
CA THR A 451 -74.40 -37.20 36.38
C THR A 451 -73.51 -36.06 35.88
N ASN A 452 -73.35 -36.00 34.55
CA ASN A 452 -73.01 -34.86 33.69
C ASN A 452 -72.25 -33.68 34.30
N LEU A 453 -70.95 -33.60 33.99
CA LEU A 453 -70.22 -32.36 33.65
C LEU A 453 -68.97 -32.78 32.88
N GLY A 454 -69.15 -33.01 31.58
CA GLY A 454 -68.05 -32.85 30.63
C GLY A 454 -67.75 -31.37 30.49
N GLN A 455 -66.46 -31.05 30.34
CA GLN A 455 -65.84 -29.71 30.28
C GLN A 455 -65.38 -29.16 31.64
N ASP A 456 -64.09 -28.83 31.70
CA ASP A 456 -63.42 -27.97 32.70
C ASP A 456 -62.84 -28.55 34.02
N LEU A 457 -62.11 -29.67 33.93
CA LEU A 457 -61.00 -29.97 34.86
C LEU A 457 -59.61 -29.97 34.18
N GLY A 458 -59.50 -29.31 33.02
CA GLY A 458 -58.24 -29.15 32.29
C GLY A 458 -57.23 -28.17 32.92
N SER A 459 -57.52 -27.55 34.07
CA SER A 459 -56.72 -26.46 34.64
C SER A 459 -55.82 -26.85 35.82
N LEU A 460 -55.71 -28.13 36.18
CA LEU A 460 -54.87 -28.60 37.30
C LEU A 460 -53.59 -29.34 36.89
N SER A 461 -53.17 -29.23 35.62
CA SER A 461 -51.91 -29.79 35.11
C SER A 461 -50.99 -28.71 34.53
N LEU A 462 -50.70 -27.67 35.30
CA LEU A 462 -49.54 -26.81 35.05
C LEU A 462 -48.57 -26.94 36.23
N PRO A 463 -47.41 -27.58 36.04
CA PRO A 463 -46.29 -27.42 36.95
C PRO A 463 -45.82 -25.96 36.85
N HIS A 464 -45.83 -25.25 37.97
CA HIS A 464 -44.94 -24.11 38.14
C HIS A 464 -43.51 -24.66 38.29
N HIS A 465 -42.72 -24.51 37.24
CA HIS A 465 -41.26 -24.41 37.30
C HIS A 465 -40.78 -23.47 36.20
#